data_AF-A0AAE3SYX2-F1
#
_entry.id   AF-A0AAE3SYX2-F1
#
_cell.length_a   1.000
_cell.length_b   1.000
_cell.length_c   1.000
_cell.angle_alpha   90.00
_cell.angle_beta   90.00
_cell.angle_gamma   90.00
#
_symmetry.space_group_name_H-M   'P 1'
#
loop_
_entity.id
_entity.type
_entity.pdbx_description
1 polymer ?
#
loop_
_entity_poly.entity_id
_entity_poly.type
_entity_poly.pdbx_seq_one_letter_code
_entity_poly.pdbx_strand_id
1 'polypeptide(L)'
;MNWVRLSYLNGVSSIERAYRESVRAFEAEGARSGERWQRLRSEPDFDADDEETRHHAEHLGEIALQSEQSVKAVREAFALILYHYWEQRACFHLNVKHYNQQNVFDKASDFFKIETVGIDRLRQIVNMLKHGKDELFKNEPGLFDQTLIPQMPLSEDELGPEAFHYRNALRLSAADLDAAFVAVKASGPSSEYPPEEDDEETVAS
;
A
#
# COMPACT_ATOMS: atom_id res chain seq x y z
N MET A 1 -12.75 -5.96 27.52
CA MET A 1 -12.52 -5.35 26.19
C MET A 1 -11.26 -4.51 26.30
N ASN A 2 -10.17 -4.87 25.61
CA ASN A 2 -8.86 -4.24 25.77
C ASN A 2 -8.82 -2.88 25.03
N TRP A 3 -8.67 -1.78 25.78
CA TRP A 3 -8.56 -0.41 25.25
C TRP A 3 -7.37 -0.23 24.29
N VAL A 4 -6.28 -0.96 24.52
CA VAL A 4 -5.08 -0.94 23.67
C VAL A 4 -5.39 -1.48 22.28
N ARG A 5 -6.03 -2.65 22.22
CA ARG A 5 -6.48 -3.25 20.95
C ARG A 5 -7.50 -2.37 20.25
N LEU A 6 -8.44 -1.77 20.99
CA LEU A 6 -9.43 -0.87 20.40
C LEU A 6 -8.78 0.37 19.78
N SER A 7 -7.86 1.02 20.49
CA SER A 7 -7.12 2.19 19.99
C SER A 7 -6.31 1.85 18.73
N TYR A 8 -5.66 0.69 18.74
CA TYR A 8 -4.95 0.16 17.57
C TYR A 8 -5.89 -0.01 16.36
N LEU A 9 -6.99 -0.76 16.52
CA LEU A 9 -7.93 -1.02 15.44
C LEU A 9 -8.62 0.25 14.93
N ASN A 10 -8.87 1.23 15.80
CA ASN A 10 -9.39 2.54 15.40
C ASN A 10 -8.41 3.29 14.50
N GLY A 11 -7.10 3.23 14.81
CA GLY A 11 -6.07 3.80 13.94
C GLY A 11 -6.05 3.16 12.56
N VAL A 12 -6.05 1.82 12.50
CA VAL A 12 -6.10 1.09 11.22
C VAL A 12 -7.37 1.42 10.44
N SER A 13 -8.53 1.45 11.09
CA SER A 13 -9.82 1.75 10.46
C SER A 13 -9.89 3.20 9.95
N SER A 14 -9.25 4.14 10.63
CA SER A 14 -9.16 5.52 10.16
C SER A 14 -8.32 5.64 8.88
N ILE A 15 -7.20 4.91 8.81
CA ILE A 15 -6.36 4.85 7.61
C ILE A 15 -7.15 4.21 6.45
N GLU A 16 -7.84 3.10 6.72
CA GLU A 16 -8.66 2.41 5.72
C GLU A 16 -9.77 3.30 5.17
N ARG A 17 -10.49 4.03 6.04
CA ARG A 17 -11.52 4.97 5.60
C ARG A 17 -10.94 6.05 4.68
N ALA A 18 -9.84 6.68 5.07
CA ALA A 18 -9.19 7.70 4.27
C ALA A 18 -8.72 7.14 2.91
N TYR A 19 -8.20 5.91 2.88
CA TYR A 19 -7.85 5.21 1.65
C TYR A 19 -9.07 5.03 0.73
N ARG A 20 -10.17 4.48 1.24
CA ARG A 20 -11.40 4.24 0.46
C ARG A 20 -11.98 5.53 -0.09
N GLU A 21 -12.03 6.58 0.72
CA GLU A 21 -12.51 7.90 0.31
C GLU A 21 -11.65 8.49 -0.81
N SER A 22 -10.32 8.37 -0.69
CA SER A 22 -9.37 8.90 -1.68
C SER A 22 -9.48 8.17 -3.02
N VAL A 23 -9.49 6.83 -3.00
CA VAL A 23 -9.65 6.03 -4.22
C VAL A 23 -11.00 6.30 -4.88
N ARG A 24 -12.08 6.32 -4.11
CA ARG A 24 -13.43 6.61 -4.64
C ARG A 24 -13.50 7.98 -5.31
N ALA A 25 -12.82 8.99 -4.79
CA ALA A 25 -12.81 10.32 -5.38
C ALA A 25 -12.16 10.33 -6.77
N PHE A 26 -10.96 9.73 -6.91
CA PHE A 26 -10.25 9.66 -8.19
C PHE A 26 -10.92 8.72 -9.20
N GLU A 27 -11.47 7.59 -8.75
CA GLU A 27 -12.23 6.69 -9.63
C GLU A 27 -13.51 7.37 -10.16
N ALA A 28 -14.22 8.14 -9.32
CA ALA A 28 -15.38 8.89 -9.75
C ALA A 28 -15.03 10.04 -10.71
N GLU A 29 -13.84 10.64 -10.58
CA GLU A 29 -13.34 11.63 -11.54
C GLU A 29 -13.03 11.01 -12.89
N GLY A 30 -12.27 9.90 -12.92
CA GLY A 30 -11.98 9.16 -14.14
C GLY A 30 -13.23 8.65 -14.85
N ALA A 31 -14.18 8.09 -14.12
CA ALA A 31 -15.46 7.62 -14.67
C ALA A 31 -16.27 8.75 -15.30
N ARG A 32 -16.37 9.91 -14.64
CA ARG A 32 -17.04 11.09 -15.20
C ARG A 32 -16.35 11.61 -16.46
N SER A 33 -15.02 11.56 -16.53
CA SER A 33 -14.28 11.91 -17.75
C SER A 33 -14.61 10.93 -18.88
N GLY A 34 -14.63 9.63 -18.60
CA GLY A 34 -15.00 8.59 -19.57
C GLY A 34 -16.43 8.72 -20.09
N GLU A 35 -17.40 9.05 -19.22
CA GLU A 35 -18.78 9.33 -19.61
C GLU A 35 -18.88 10.57 -20.51
N ARG A 36 -18.14 11.64 -20.19
CA ARG A 36 -18.06 12.85 -21.03
C ARG A 36 -17.46 12.53 -22.40
N TRP A 37 -16.42 11.70 -22.43
CA TRP A 37 -15.80 11.24 -23.67
C TRP A 37 -16.77 10.44 -24.55
N GLN A 38 -17.53 9.53 -23.94
CA GLN A 38 -18.55 8.77 -24.66
C GLN A 38 -19.65 9.69 -25.21
N ARG A 39 -20.08 10.68 -24.41
CA ARG A 39 -21.07 11.68 -24.85
C ARG A 39 -20.55 12.50 -26.03
N LEU A 40 -19.34 13.05 -25.93
CA LEU A 40 -18.72 13.86 -26.99
C LEU A 40 -18.69 13.10 -28.33
N ARG A 41 -18.28 11.82 -28.31
CA ARG A 41 -18.26 10.97 -29.51
C ARG A 41 -19.64 10.62 -30.08
N SER A 42 -20.70 10.82 -29.32
CA SER A 42 -22.08 10.55 -29.74
C SER A 42 -22.82 11.79 -30.25
N GLU A 43 -22.18 12.96 -30.20
CA GLU A 43 -22.77 14.21 -30.67
C GLU A 43 -22.86 14.23 -32.21
N PRO A 44 -23.97 14.72 -32.80
CA PRO A 44 -24.17 14.72 -34.25
C PRO A 44 -23.10 15.50 -35.02
N ASP A 45 -22.54 16.53 -34.38
CA ASP A 45 -21.54 17.44 -34.94
C ASP A 45 -20.11 17.04 -34.56
N PHE A 46 -19.91 15.84 -34.01
CA PHE A 46 -18.58 15.34 -33.70
C PHE A 46 -17.76 15.18 -34.99
N ASP A 47 -16.73 16.00 -35.13
CA ASP A 47 -15.74 15.93 -36.19
C ASP A 47 -14.35 15.70 -35.59
N ALA A 48 -13.76 14.53 -35.84
CA ALA A 48 -12.44 14.19 -35.31
C ALA A 48 -11.30 15.03 -35.95
N ASP A 49 -11.57 15.64 -37.10
CA ASP A 49 -10.62 16.49 -37.80
C ASP A 49 -10.72 17.96 -37.35
N ASP A 50 -11.80 18.35 -36.66
CA ASP A 50 -11.95 19.66 -36.06
C ASP A 50 -11.00 19.87 -34.86
N GLU A 51 -10.35 21.03 -34.83
CA GLU A 51 -9.32 21.37 -33.84
C GLU A 51 -9.89 21.46 -32.43
N GLU A 52 -11.07 22.07 -32.27
CA GLU A 52 -11.70 22.26 -30.96
C GLU A 52 -12.16 20.92 -30.38
N THR A 53 -12.77 20.08 -31.24
CA THR A 53 -13.18 18.71 -30.89
C THR A 53 -11.98 17.84 -30.50
N ARG A 54 -10.86 17.96 -31.22
CA ARG A 54 -9.63 17.21 -30.90
C ARG A 54 -9.00 17.68 -29.59
N HIS A 55 -8.91 18.98 -29.35
CA HIS A 55 -8.38 19.51 -28.09
C HIS A 55 -9.25 19.09 -26.89
N HIS A 56 -10.57 19.10 -27.04
CA HIS A 56 -11.48 18.63 -25.99
C HIS A 56 -11.34 17.12 -25.74
N ALA A 57 -11.19 16.32 -26.81
CA ALA A 57 -10.91 14.89 -26.73
C ALA A 57 -9.62 14.59 -25.95
N GLU A 58 -8.54 15.27 -26.30
CA GLU A 58 -7.23 15.15 -25.65
C GLU A 58 -7.32 15.48 -24.16
N HIS A 59 -7.98 16.59 -23.81
CA HIS A 59 -8.16 16.99 -22.42
C HIS A 59 -8.90 15.94 -21.58
N LEU A 60 -9.96 15.33 -22.13
CA LEU A 60 -10.69 14.25 -21.44
C LEU A 60 -9.82 13.00 -21.27
N GLY A 61 -9.00 12.68 -22.27
CA GLY A 61 -8.00 11.61 -22.21
C GLY A 61 -6.94 11.85 -21.13
N GLU A 62 -6.44 13.08 -21.02
CA GLU A 62 -5.49 13.49 -19.98
C GLU A 62 -6.08 13.32 -18.58
N ILE A 63 -7.34 13.75 -18.35
CA ILE A 63 -8.02 13.59 -17.06
C ILE A 63 -8.15 12.10 -16.70
N ALA A 64 -8.49 11.25 -17.67
CA ALA A 64 -8.60 9.80 -17.44
C ALA A 64 -7.24 9.20 -17.04
N LEU A 65 -6.18 9.53 -17.77
CA LEU A 65 -4.81 9.09 -17.46
C LEU A 65 -4.34 9.60 -16.09
N GLN A 66 -4.60 10.87 -15.77
CA GLN A 66 -4.28 11.46 -14.48
C GLN A 66 -5.04 10.77 -13.34
N SER A 67 -6.30 10.40 -13.56
CA SER A 67 -7.10 9.67 -12.57
C SER A 67 -6.50 8.29 -12.28
N GLU A 68 -6.10 7.55 -13.32
CA GLU A 68 -5.44 6.24 -13.16
C GLU A 68 -4.11 6.35 -12.41
N GLN A 69 -3.28 7.33 -12.77
CA GLN A 69 -2.01 7.60 -12.09
C GLN A 69 -2.24 8.03 -10.63
N SER A 70 -3.30 8.79 -10.35
CA SER A 70 -3.67 9.22 -9.00
C SER A 70 -4.11 8.03 -8.14
N VAL A 71 -4.93 7.12 -8.68
CA VAL A 71 -5.32 5.89 -7.98
C VAL A 71 -4.10 5.04 -7.65
N LYS A 72 -3.16 4.88 -8.60
CA LYS A 72 -1.88 4.20 -8.35
C LYS A 72 -1.12 4.88 -7.20
N ALA A 73 -0.90 6.19 -7.28
CA ALA A 73 -0.16 6.94 -6.27
C ALA A 73 -0.79 6.84 -4.87
N VAL A 74 -2.13 6.91 -4.78
CA VAL A 74 -2.86 6.72 -3.53
C VAL A 74 -2.61 5.33 -2.96
N ARG A 75 -2.73 4.27 -3.76
CA ARG A 75 -2.48 2.90 -3.30
C ARG A 75 -1.06 2.73 -2.74
N GLU A 76 -0.06 3.26 -3.43
CA GLU A 76 1.33 3.23 -2.98
C GLU A 76 1.53 4.01 -1.67
N ALA A 77 0.98 5.22 -1.58
CA ALA A 77 1.06 6.04 -0.38
C ALA A 77 0.41 5.36 0.83
N PHE A 78 -0.76 4.75 0.66
CA PHE A 78 -1.44 4.06 1.75
C PHE A 78 -0.76 2.75 2.15
N ALA A 79 -0.10 2.04 1.24
CA ALA A 79 0.77 0.91 1.61
C ALA A 79 1.91 1.36 2.56
N LEU A 80 2.56 2.49 2.23
CA LEU A 80 3.60 3.09 3.08
C LEU A 80 3.05 3.52 4.46
N ILE A 81 1.95 4.26 4.48
CA ILE A 81 1.32 4.75 5.71
C ILE A 81 0.92 3.58 6.61
N LEU A 82 0.27 2.56 6.04
CA LEU A 82 -0.23 1.41 6.77
C LEU A 82 0.91 0.61 7.41
N TYR A 83 1.97 0.33 6.64
CA TYR A 83 3.13 -0.39 7.16
C TYR A 83 3.83 0.38 8.28
N HIS A 84 4.05 1.69 8.09
CA HIS A 84 4.70 2.52 9.11
C HIS A 84 3.85 2.67 10.37
N TYR A 85 2.53 2.74 10.23
CA TYR A 85 1.63 2.69 11.37
C TYR A 85 1.84 1.39 12.16
N TRP A 86 1.82 0.25 11.48
CA TRP A 86 2.05 -1.05 12.12
C TRP A 86 3.44 -1.14 12.75
N GLU A 87 4.49 -0.72 12.04
CA GLU A 87 5.89 -0.72 12.49
C GLU A 87 6.06 0.04 13.81
N GLN A 88 5.52 1.26 13.89
CA GLN A 88 5.58 2.08 15.09
C GLN A 88 4.84 1.43 16.26
N ARG A 89 3.68 0.81 16.00
CA ARG A 89 2.91 0.11 17.04
C ARG A 89 3.63 -1.15 17.51
N ALA A 90 4.21 -1.94 16.61
CA ALA A 90 5.00 -3.10 16.97
C ALA A 90 6.21 -2.73 17.83
N CYS A 91 6.98 -1.71 17.42
CA CYS A 91 8.12 -1.23 18.20
C CYS A 91 7.72 -0.75 19.59
N PHE A 92 6.63 0.00 19.70
CA PHE A 92 6.11 0.50 20.96
C PHE A 92 5.68 -0.65 21.89
N HIS A 93 4.87 -1.59 21.39
CA HIS A 93 4.31 -2.67 22.22
C HIS A 93 5.31 -3.76 22.58
N LEU A 94 6.31 -4.01 21.73
CA LEU A 94 7.33 -5.03 21.96
C LEU A 94 8.61 -4.48 22.62
N ASN A 95 8.58 -3.21 23.02
CA ASN A 95 9.72 -2.49 23.59
C ASN A 95 10.98 -2.67 22.72
N VAL A 96 10.85 -2.37 21.43
CA VAL A 96 11.94 -2.43 20.43
C VAL A 96 12.31 -1.00 20.04
N LYS A 97 13.55 -0.61 20.34
CA LYS A 97 14.04 0.77 20.13
C LYS A 97 14.07 1.19 18.66
N HIS A 98 14.51 0.28 17.79
CA HIS A 98 14.60 0.51 16.35
C HIS A 98 14.05 -0.71 15.63
N TYR A 99 13.21 -0.47 14.63
CA TYR A 99 12.59 -1.57 13.91
C TYR A 99 13.64 -2.47 13.25
N ASN A 100 13.53 -3.75 13.57
CA ASN A 100 14.22 -4.83 12.91
C ASN A 100 13.22 -5.97 12.85
N GLN A 101 12.90 -6.44 11.64
CA GLN A 101 11.83 -7.42 11.45
C GLN A 101 12.06 -8.70 12.24
N GLN A 102 13.28 -9.24 12.20
CA GLN A 102 13.62 -10.47 12.91
C GLN A 102 13.40 -10.29 14.41
N ASN A 103 13.92 -9.20 15.00
CA ASN A 103 13.71 -8.89 16.41
C ASN A 103 12.23 -8.70 16.77
N VAL A 104 11.44 -8.04 15.91
CA VAL A 104 10.00 -7.87 16.11
C VAL A 104 9.24 -9.19 16.04
N PHE A 105 9.61 -10.07 15.10
CA PHE A 105 8.98 -11.38 14.95
C PHE A 105 9.37 -12.32 16.08
N ASP A 106 10.63 -12.30 16.52
CA ASP A 106 11.12 -13.12 17.64
C ASP A 106 10.52 -12.70 18.99
N LYS A 107 10.17 -11.41 19.13
CA LYS A 107 9.46 -10.88 20.31
C LYS A 107 7.94 -11.02 20.24
N ALA A 108 7.39 -11.54 19.15
CA ALA A 108 5.97 -11.81 19.05
C ALA A 108 5.53 -12.70 20.22
N SER A 109 4.38 -12.37 20.81
CA SER A 109 3.88 -13.05 22.00
C SER A 109 2.36 -13.07 21.96
N ASP A 110 1.75 -13.72 22.95
CA ASP A 110 0.29 -13.70 23.08
C ASP A 110 -0.27 -12.28 23.27
N PHE A 111 0.54 -11.31 23.72
CA PHE A 111 0.14 -9.90 23.86
C PHE A 111 0.19 -9.10 22.57
N PHE A 112 1.02 -9.51 21.62
CA PHE A 112 1.13 -8.87 20.33
C PHE A 112 1.34 -9.95 19.26
N LYS A 113 0.23 -10.32 18.63
CA LYS A 113 0.21 -11.33 17.58
C LYS A 113 0.65 -10.71 16.28
N ILE A 114 1.32 -11.49 15.44
CA ILE A 114 1.78 -11.06 14.11
C ILE A 114 1.34 -12.11 13.10
N GLU A 115 0.59 -11.68 12.10
CA GLU A 115 0.34 -12.44 10.88
C GLU A 115 1.57 -12.25 9.98
N THR A 116 2.52 -13.17 10.10
CA THR A 116 3.89 -13.00 9.59
C THR A 116 3.95 -12.92 8.07
N VAL A 117 3.09 -13.67 7.37
CA VAL A 117 3.13 -13.76 5.90
C VAL A 117 2.67 -12.45 5.27
N GLY A 118 1.52 -11.93 5.69
CA GLY A 118 0.97 -10.68 5.16
C GLY A 118 1.76 -9.44 5.57
N ILE A 119 2.32 -9.43 6.79
CA ILE A 119 3.23 -8.34 7.21
C ILE A 119 4.54 -8.36 6.41
N ASP A 120 5.14 -9.53 6.18
CA ASP A 120 6.34 -9.61 5.34
C ASP A 120 6.06 -9.20 3.90
N ARG A 121 4.94 -9.64 3.33
CA ARG A 121 4.48 -9.19 2.01
C ARG A 121 4.34 -7.67 1.94
N LEU A 122 3.69 -7.05 2.93
CA LEU A 122 3.54 -5.60 3.01
C LEU A 122 4.91 -4.89 3.13
N ARG A 123 5.85 -5.46 3.90
CA ARG A 123 7.24 -4.96 3.96
C ARG A 123 7.89 -5.01 2.58
N GLN A 124 7.78 -6.12 1.85
CA GLN A 124 8.35 -6.26 0.51
C GLN A 124 7.79 -5.22 -0.46
N ILE A 125 6.47 -4.96 -0.41
CA ILE A 125 5.81 -3.86 -1.14
C ILE A 125 6.44 -2.52 -0.78
N VAL A 126 6.53 -2.18 0.51
CA VAL A 126 7.11 -0.90 0.95
C VAL A 126 8.58 -0.75 0.57
N ASN A 127 9.36 -1.83 0.64
CA ASN A 127 10.75 -1.83 0.22
C ASN A 127 10.90 -1.63 -1.30
N MET A 128 10.03 -2.23 -2.10
CA MET A 128 9.96 -1.96 -3.54
C MET A 128 9.64 -0.48 -3.80
N LEU A 129 8.65 0.09 -3.10
CA LEU A 129 8.26 1.49 -3.28
C LEU A 129 9.36 2.49 -2.90
N LYS A 130 10.12 2.22 -1.84
CA LYS A 130 11.16 3.13 -1.34
C LYS A 130 12.51 2.97 -2.02
N HIS A 131 12.89 1.73 -2.29
CA HIS A 131 14.27 1.37 -2.63
C HIS A 131 14.35 0.63 -3.96
N GLY A 132 13.23 0.26 -4.56
CA GLY A 132 13.18 -0.55 -5.78
C GLY A 132 13.81 -1.93 -5.63
N LYS A 133 13.75 -2.52 -4.42
CA LYS A 133 14.32 -3.86 -4.16
C LYS A 133 13.57 -4.92 -4.95
N ASP A 134 14.29 -5.73 -5.72
CA ASP A 134 13.78 -6.79 -6.59
C ASP A 134 13.18 -8.01 -5.86
N GLU A 135 13.33 -8.11 -4.52
CA GLU A 135 12.81 -9.19 -3.67
C GLU A 135 11.31 -9.45 -3.93
N LEU A 136 10.50 -8.39 -4.01
CA LEU A 136 9.07 -8.51 -4.30
C LEU A 136 8.81 -9.06 -5.70
N PHE A 137 9.61 -8.66 -6.70
CA PHE A 137 9.44 -9.13 -8.07
C PHE A 137 9.76 -10.63 -8.19
N LYS A 138 10.78 -11.10 -7.48
CA LYS A 138 11.14 -12.52 -7.42
C LYS A 138 10.03 -13.38 -6.79
N ASN A 139 9.39 -12.87 -5.75
CA ASN A 139 8.37 -13.61 -4.99
C ASN A 139 6.96 -13.49 -5.60
N GLU A 140 6.61 -12.31 -6.12
CA GLU A 140 5.29 -11.98 -6.64
C GLU A 140 5.36 -11.24 -7.99
N PRO A 141 5.87 -11.89 -9.05
CA PRO A 141 6.01 -11.28 -10.37
C PRO A 141 4.67 -10.84 -10.97
N GLY A 142 3.55 -11.41 -10.51
CA GLY A 142 2.19 -11.05 -10.94
C GLY A 142 1.74 -9.64 -10.51
N LEU A 143 2.44 -9.00 -9.56
CA LEU A 143 2.19 -7.60 -9.17
C LEU A 143 2.78 -6.58 -10.14
N PHE A 144 3.51 -7.04 -11.15
CA PHE A 144 4.26 -6.17 -12.04
C PHE A 144 3.75 -6.26 -13.47
N ASP A 145 3.67 -5.09 -14.10
CA ASP A 145 3.46 -4.97 -15.53
C ASP A 145 4.75 -5.38 -16.27
N GLN A 146 4.79 -6.63 -16.71
CA GLN A 146 5.97 -7.21 -17.36
C GLN A 146 6.31 -6.53 -18.70
N THR A 147 5.39 -5.78 -19.31
CA THR A 147 5.66 -5.02 -20.53
C THR A 147 6.59 -3.83 -20.28
N LEU A 148 6.65 -3.37 -19.02
CA LEU A 148 7.51 -2.27 -18.60
C LEU A 148 8.85 -2.73 -18.02
N ILE A 149 9.05 -4.04 -17.91
CA ILE A 149 10.29 -4.65 -17.42
C ILE A 149 11.12 -5.13 -18.62
N PRO A 150 12.36 -4.66 -18.77
CA PRO A 150 13.26 -5.16 -19.82
C PRO A 150 13.46 -6.68 -19.70
N GLN A 151 13.16 -7.43 -20.77
CA GLN A 151 13.19 -8.90 -20.77
C GLN A 151 14.60 -9.48 -21.00
N MET A 152 15.51 -8.69 -21.57
CA MET A 152 16.91 -9.04 -21.82
C MET A 152 17.76 -7.77 -21.76
N PRO A 153 18.21 -7.34 -20.56
CA PRO A 153 19.13 -6.22 -20.48
C PRO A 153 20.47 -6.61 -21.12
N LEU A 154 20.96 -5.83 -22.08
CA LEU A 154 22.23 -6.09 -22.77
C LEU A 154 23.44 -5.69 -21.88
N SER A 155 23.22 -4.85 -20.87
CA SER A 155 24.19 -4.50 -19.82
C SER A 155 23.49 -3.95 -18.56
N GLU A 156 24.18 -3.95 -17.41
CA GLU A 156 23.72 -3.29 -16.16
C GLU A 156 23.52 -1.78 -16.34
N ASP A 157 24.24 -1.15 -17.29
CA ASP A 157 24.18 0.30 -17.55
C ASP A 157 22.94 0.74 -18.33
N GLU A 158 22.30 -0.14 -19.12
CA GLU A 158 21.06 0.14 -19.86
C GLU A 158 19.80 0.05 -18.99
N LEU A 159 19.88 -0.59 -17.82
CA LEU A 159 18.79 -0.75 -16.86
C LEU A 159 18.49 0.53 -16.06
N GLY A 160 19.21 1.64 -16.29
CA GLY A 160 19.25 2.72 -15.31
C GLY A 160 19.54 2.17 -13.91
N PRO A 161 19.19 2.86 -12.81
CA PRO A 161 19.13 2.16 -11.54
C PRO A 161 17.99 1.12 -11.64
N GLU A 162 18.30 -0.19 -11.61
CA GLU A 162 17.34 -1.32 -11.69
C GLU A 162 16.07 -1.08 -10.85
N ALA A 163 16.23 -0.40 -9.71
CA ALA A 163 15.19 0.08 -8.82
C ALA A 163 14.05 0.87 -9.50
N PHE A 164 14.32 1.58 -10.60
CA PHE A 164 13.36 2.46 -11.28
C PHE A 164 12.36 1.68 -12.15
N HIS A 165 12.81 0.61 -12.82
CA HIS A 165 11.95 -0.21 -13.68
C HIS A 165 10.93 -0.99 -12.87
N TYR A 166 11.38 -1.67 -11.81
CA TYR A 166 10.48 -2.47 -10.98
C TYR A 166 9.43 -1.60 -10.26
N ARG A 167 9.83 -0.44 -9.73
CA ARG A 167 8.88 0.51 -9.13
C ARG A 167 7.85 1.02 -10.14
N ASN A 168 8.30 1.39 -11.34
CA ASN A 168 7.39 1.87 -12.39
C ASN A 168 6.46 0.76 -12.89
N ALA A 169 6.93 -0.48 -12.94
CA ALA A 169 6.16 -1.65 -13.33
C ALA A 169 5.18 -2.12 -12.25
N LEU A 170 5.39 -1.78 -10.97
CA LEU A 170 4.49 -2.20 -9.90
C LEU A 170 3.04 -1.73 -10.13
N ARG A 171 2.08 -2.65 -9.94
CA ARG A 171 0.64 -2.45 -10.06
C ARG A 171 -0.06 -3.04 -8.86
N LEU A 172 -0.20 -2.25 -7.80
CA LEU A 172 -1.01 -2.64 -6.65
C LEU A 172 -2.49 -2.58 -7.01
N SER A 173 -3.18 -3.70 -6.90
CA SER A 173 -4.63 -3.77 -6.98
C SER A 173 -5.29 -3.32 -5.67
N ALA A 174 -6.61 -3.12 -5.69
CA ALA A 174 -7.36 -2.90 -4.46
C ALA A 174 -7.27 -4.12 -3.52
N ALA A 175 -7.30 -5.33 -4.08
CA ALA A 175 -7.20 -6.57 -3.31
C ALA A 175 -5.86 -6.69 -2.56
N ASP A 176 -4.78 -6.15 -3.12
CA ASP A 176 -3.46 -6.16 -2.48
C ASP A 176 -3.44 -5.29 -1.21
N LEU A 177 -4.03 -4.10 -1.29
CA LEU A 177 -4.16 -3.25 -0.10
C LEU A 177 -5.16 -3.84 0.90
N ASP A 178 -6.22 -4.46 0.44
CA ASP A 178 -7.22 -5.09 1.32
C ASP A 178 -6.59 -6.23 2.12
N ALA A 179 -5.78 -7.07 1.45
CA ALA A 179 -5.00 -8.10 2.11
C ALA A 179 -4.02 -7.50 3.14
N ALA A 180 -3.37 -6.38 2.83
CA ALA A 180 -2.52 -5.67 3.78
C ALA A 180 -3.28 -5.15 5.01
N PHE A 181 -4.48 -4.57 4.82
CA PHE A 181 -5.33 -4.15 5.94
C PHE A 181 -5.76 -5.34 6.81
N VAL A 182 -6.11 -6.48 6.20
CA VAL A 182 -6.43 -7.72 6.92
C VAL A 182 -5.24 -8.18 7.76
N ALA A 183 -4.06 -8.27 7.15
CA ALA A 183 -2.84 -8.69 7.84
C ALA A 183 -2.50 -7.76 9.02
N VAL A 184 -2.62 -6.45 8.84
CA VAL A 184 -2.35 -5.46 9.89
C VAL A 184 -3.38 -5.55 11.01
N LYS A 185 -4.68 -5.68 10.70
CA LYS A 185 -5.71 -5.90 11.74
C LYS A 185 -5.49 -7.20 12.53
N ALA A 186 -4.94 -8.23 11.88
CA ALA A 186 -4.54 -9.48 12.52
C ALA A 186 -3.23 -9.35 13.31
N SER A 187 -2.42 -8.33 13.03
CA SER A 187 -1.07 -8.13 13.58
C SER A 187 -1.00 -6.97 14.57
N GLY A 188 -1.36 -7.21 15.83
CA GLY A 188 -1.36 -6.15 16.83
C GLY A 188 -1.63 -6.66 18.25
N PRO A 189 -1.91 -5.73 19.18
CA PRO A 189 -2.21 -6.06 20.56
C PRO A 189 -3.39 -7.04 20.66
N SER A 190 -3.24 -8.10 21.44
CA SER A 190 -4.32 -9.06 21.70
C SER A 190 -5.30 -8.53 22.74
N SER A 191 -6.40 -9.24 22.95
CA SER A 191 -7.37 -8.92 24.01
C SER A 191 -6.90 -9.31 25.40
N GLU A 192 -5.80 -10.06 25.52
CA GLU A 192 -5.26 -10.57 26.77
C GLU A 192 -4.21 -9.60 27.31
N TYR A 193 -4.19 -9.39 28.63
CA TYR A 193 -3.18 -8.57 29.31
C TYR A 193 -1.98 -9.41 29.68
N PRO A 194 -0.77 -8.81 29.70
CA PRO A 194 0.24 -9.05 30.68
C PRO A 194 -0.17 -9.96 31.84
N PRO A 195 0.31 -11.19 32.12
CA PRO A 195 0.38 -11.52 33.54
C PRO A 195 1.17 -10.37 34.17
N GLU A 196 0.58 -9.71 35.18
CA GLU A 196 1.35 -8.76 35.99
C GLU A 196 2.59 -9.54 36.43
N GLU A 197 3.78 -9.03 36.11
CA GLU A 197 4.98 -9.53 36.76
C GLU A 197 4.74 -9.23 38.24
N ASP A 198 4.47 -10.28 39.02
CA ASP A 198 4.45 -10.18 40.47
C ASP A 198 5.83 -9.65 40.87
N ASP A 199 5.91 -8.34 41.12
CA ASP A 199 6.97 -7.72 41.91
C ASP A 199 6.81 -8.26 43.34
N GLU A 200 7.04 -9.57 43.53
CA GLU A 200 7.39 -10.11 44.84
C GLU A 200 8.78 -9.56 45.17
N GLU A 201 8.76 -8.37 45.76
CA GLU A 201 9.70 -8.02 46.82
C GLU A 201 9.69 -9.17 47.85
N THR A 202 10.52 -10.19 47.62
CA THR A 202 11.01 -11.03 48.70
C THR A 202 11.92 -10.16 49.55
N VAL A 203 11.31 -9.39 50.45
CA VAL A 203 11.96 -8.82 51.61
C VAL A 203 12.46 -10.01 52.43
N ALA A 204 13.79 -10.15 52.45
CA ALA A 204 14.48 -11.06 53.35
C ALA A 204 14.07 -10.75 54.80
N SER A 205 13.66 -11.78 55.54
CA SER A 205 13.65 -11.81 57.02
C SER A 205 13.78 -13.25 57.49
#